data_AF-A0A9Q6Z653-F1
#
_entry.id   AF-A0A9Q6Z653-F1
#
_cell.length_a   1.000
_cell.length_b   1.000
_cell.length_c   1.000
_cell.angle_alpha   90.00
_cell.angle_beta   90.00
_cell.angle_gamma   90.00
#
_symmetry.space_group_name_H-M   'P 1'
#
loop_
_entity.id
_entity.type
_entity.pdbx_description
1 polymer ?
#
loop_
_entity_poly.entity_id
_entity_poly.type
_entity_poly.pdbx_seq_one_letter_code
_entity_poly.pdbx_strand_id
1 'polypeptide(L)'
;MKKIILFFLMFKITGFYAMPKVQETEKLTNLVRIWGILKYMHPAGSRGDFNMNEEFIKQYEKNSMSVGESQFNKNMLDWIAAFDQKNAKYKFNQETEADVYVDYSWINQLDNQQLKEKLGEIIKNQNIGNHYVKIDKLTQYLTFKDESVDIQFDQTNPAHQLLFYSSFWNTMQYWNVNITLNDKKWNDVLECTIHLFVNNKDNFSFEEMKDKLLAYVKDSHSDNIDISKRITEQSKYAAPFRGRIVNDSLVITELFEPKKCELDGIALGDVIFRRDGLPLKDYIEQYYDIARSNDLYVRGRIEKWLLMTSNKNKIEVSLIKKGAKDVEEKSIHLYNEHFDFSQIKSLYSEQIPLFAKISTEIGYINLANIKVPELKQAFK
;
A
#
# COMPACT_ATOMS: atom_id res chain seq x y z
N MET A 1 45.22 60.43 -4.94
CA MET A 1 44.01 60.59 -5.77
C MET A 1 43.54 59.19 -6.21
N LYS A 2 42.62 58.58 -5.45
CA LYS A 2 42.12 57.22 -5.73
C LYS A 2 40.75 57.33 -6.41
N LYS A 3 40.64 56.75 -7.61
CA LYS A 3 39.40 56.66 -8.38
C LYS A 3 38.51 55.56 -7.79
N ILE A 4 37.27 55.90 -7.45
CA ILE A 4 36.22 54.93 -7.11
C ILE A 4 35.35 54.80 -8.37
N ILE A 5 35.31 53.60 -8.94
CA ILE A 5 34.42 53.23 -10.05
C ILE A 5 33.18 52.60 -9.42
N LEU A 6 32.02 53.22 -9.64
CA LEU A 6 30.72 52.73 -9.20
C LEU A 6 30.18 51.77 -10.27
N PHE A 7 30.01 50.49 -9.94
CA PHE A 7 29.40 49.49 -10.82
C PHE A 7 27.93 49.31 -10.40
N PHE A 8 26.99 49.75 -11.25
CA PHE A 8 25.56 49.48 -11.06
C PHE A 8 25.27 48.03 -11.51
N LEU A 9 24.93 47.15 -10.56
CA LEU A 9 24.46 45.80 -10.84
C LEU A 9 22.93 45.85 -11.02
N MET A 10 22.44 45.78 -12.27
CA MET A 10 21.03 45.49 -12.53
C MET A 10 20.78 44.00 -12.30
N PHE A 11 20.14 43.65 -11.19
CA PHE A 11 19.52 42.33 -11.02
C PHE A 11 18.26 42.27 -11.91
N LYS A 12 18.35 41.54 -13.03
CA LYS A 12 17.16 41.05 -13.71
C LYS A 12 16.57 39.91 -12.86
N ILE A 13 15.47 40.18 -12.18
CA ILE A 13 14.63 39.14 -11.58
C ILE A 13 13.96 38.41 -12.75
N THR A 14 14.52 37.27 -13.16
CA THR A 14 13.79 36.29 -13.96
C THR A 14 12.87 35.55 -13.00
N GLY A 15 11.58 35.88 -13.02
CA GLY A 15 10.55 35.09 -12.34
C GLY A 15 10.56 33.67 -12.90
N PHE A 16 10.88 32.69 -12.06
CA PHE A 16 10.62 31.29 -12.34
C PHE A 16 9.10 31.08 -12.30
N TYR A 17 8.45 30.97 -13.45
CA TYR A 17 7.09 30.45 -13.55
C TYR A 17 7.12 28.92 -13.38
N ALA A 18 7.11 28.45 -12.13
CA ALA A 18 6.78 27.07 -11.80
C ALA A 18 5.28 27.00 -11.43
N MET A 19 4.39 27.18 -12.40
CA MET A 19 2.93 27.16 -12.17
C MET A 19 2.08 26.22 -13.06
N PRO A 20 2.48 25.72 -14.24
CA PRO A 20 1.56 24.87 -15.03
C PRO A 20 1.40 23.45 -14.48
N LYS A 21 2.43 22.87 -13.83
CA LYS A 21 2.46 21.45 -13.46
C LYS A 21 1.73 21.11 -12.13
N VAL A 22 1.67 22.08 -11.21
CA VAL A 22 0.93 21.94 -9.94
C VAL A 22 -0.58 21.95 -10.21
N GLN A 23 -1.05 22.87 -11.07
CA GLN A 23 -2.46 22.95 -11.49
C GLN A 23 -2.94 21.74 -12.30
N GLU A 24 -2.05 21.04 -12.99
CA GLU A 24 -2.38 19.85 -13.79
C GLU A 24 -2.70 18.65 -12.91
N THR A 25 -1.84 18.41 -11.91
CA THR A 25 -2.00 17.33 -10.94
C THR A 25 -3.27 17.53 -10.11
N GLU A 26 -3.60 18.79 -9.82
CA GLU A 26 -4.82 19.18 -9.11
C GLU A 26 -6.10 18.86 -9.89
N LYS A 27 -6.15 19.09 -11.21
CA LYS A 27 -7.33 18.75 -12.03
C LYS A 27 -7.59 17.26 -12.06
N LEU A 28 -6.55 16.44 -12.23
CA LEU A 28 -6.69 14.99 -12.22
C LEU A 28 -7.02 14.46 -10.82
N THR A 29 -6.51 15.11 -9.77
CA THR A 29 -6.91 14.86 -8.38
C THR A 29 -8.41 15.10 -8.19
N ASN A 30 -8.90 16.24 -8.67
CA ASN A 30 -10.32 16.59 -8.60
C ASN A 30 -11.17 15.67 -9.48
N LEU A 31 -10.69 15.24 -10.65
CA LEU A 31 -11.37 14.26 -11.48
C LEU A 31 -11.56 12.93 -10.75
N VAL A 32 -10.52 12.42 -10.07
CA VAL A 32 -10.60 11.19 -9.25
C VAL A 32 -11.65 11.32 -8.15
N ARG A 33 -11.65 12.45 -7.42
CA ARG A 33 -12.60 12.69 -6.32
C ARG A 33 -14.04 12.85 -6.82
N ILE A 34 -14.26 13.64 -7.87
CA ILE A 34 -15.57 13.88 -8.48
C ILE A 34 -16.14 12.58 -9.03
N TRP A 35 -15.32 11.76 -9.71
CA TRP A 35 -15.75 10.45 -10.20
C TRP A 35 -16.28 9.55 -9.08
N GLY A 36 -15.62 9.53 -7.92
CA GLY A 36 -16.09 8.77 -6.75
C GLY A 36 -17.41 9.26 -6.20
N ILE A 37 -17.59 10.58 -6.08
CA ILE A 37 -18.87 11.18 -5.70
C ILE A 37 -19.98 10.78 -6.68
N LEU A 38 -19.72 10.86 -7.98
CA LEU A 38 -20.70 10.46 -8.98
C LEU A 38 -20.99 8.96 -8.94
N LYS A 39 -19.97 8.12 -8.77
CA LYS A 39 -20.11 6.66 -8.71
C LYS A 39 -20.92 6.20 -7.50
N TYR A 40 -20.66 6.77 -6.32
CA TYR A 40 -21.20 6.24 -5.06
C TYR A 40 -22.34 7.07 -4.45
N MET A 41 -22.41 8.37 -4.72
CA MET A 41 -23.37 9.29 -4.07
C MET A 41 -24.44 9.84 -5.02
N HIS A 42 -24.16 9.93 -6.33
CA HIS A 42 -25.16 10.39 -7.29
C HIS A 42 -26.24 9.31 -7.52
N PRO A 43 -27.55 9.66 -7.53
CA PRO A 43 -28.63 8.68 -7.69
C PRO A 43 -28.44 7.75 -8.90
N ALA A 44 -28.16 8.32 -10.08
CA ALA A 44 -28.02 7.54 -11.31
C ALA A 44 -26.69 6.74 -11.37
N GLY A 45 -25.60 7.31 -10.86
CA GLY A 45 -24.31 6.63 -10.84
C GLY A 45 -24.34 5.43 -9.92
N SER A 46 -24.72 5.62 -8.65
CA SER A 46 -24.79 4.56 -7.63
C SER A 46 -25.74 3.39 -7.93
N ARG A 47 -26.70 3.57 -8.84
CA ARG A 47 -27.60 2.51 -9.33
C ARG A 47 -27.08 1.75 -10.54
N GLY A 48 -25.97 2.17 -11.13
CA GLY A 48 -25.41 1.55 -12.32
C GLY A 48 -26.09 1.99 -13.62
N ASP A 49 -26.72 3.16 -13.66
CA ASP A 49 -27.35 3.68 -14.88
C ASP A 49 -26.30 4.12 -15.93
N PHE A 50 -25.02 4.15 -15.53
CA PHE A 50 -23.85 4.50 -16.33
C PHE A 50 -22.73 3.48 -16.16
N ASN A 51 -21.99 3.20 -17.24
CA ASN A 51 -20.69 2.54 -17.13
C ASN A 51 -19.66 3.54 -16.59
N MET A 52 -19.41 3.51 -15.28
CA MET A 52 -18.53 4.49 -14.64
C MET A 52 -17.07 4.40 -15.09
N ASN A 53 -16.61 3.24 -15.57
CA ASN A 53 -15.27 3.08 -16.11
C ASN A 53 -15.16 3.84 -17.44
N GLU A 54 -16.10 3.63 -18.36
CA GLU A 54 -16.15 4.39 -19.61
C GLU A 54 -16.32 5.90 -19.39
N GLU A 55 -17.18 6.29 -18.46
CA GLU A 55 -17.38 7.72 -18.13
C GLU A 55 -16.10 8.36 -17.61
N PHE A 56 -15.31 7.65 -16.79
CA PHE A 56 -14.00 8.13 -16.36
C PHE A 56 -13.05 8.34 -17.54
N ILE A 57 -12.93 7.34 -18.43
CA ILE A 57 -12.03 7.42 -19.59
C ILE A 57 -12.42 8.60 -20.50
N LYS A 58 -13.72 8.75 -20.79
CA LYS A 58 -14.23 9.90 -21.57
C LYS A 58 -13.87 11.24 -20.92
N GLN A 59 -13.96 11.35 -19.60
CA GLN A 59 -13.62 12.59 -18.91
C GLN A 59 -12.12 12.83 -18.81
N TYR A 60 -11.33 11.78 -18.64
CA TYR A 60 -9.87 11.86 -18.68
C TYR A 60 -9.41 12.43 -20.04
N GLU A 61 -9.92 11.88 -21.14
CA GLU A 61 -9.60 12.35 -22.50
C GLU A 61 -10.05 13.80 -22.74
N LYS A 62 -11.28 14.16 -22.32
CA LYS A 62 -11.82 15.52 -22.44
C LYS A 62 -11.07 16.55 -21.60
N ASN A 63 -10.48 16.12 -20.49
CA ASN A 63 -9.77 16.97 -19.54
C ASN A 63 -8.27 16.71 -19.57
N SER A 64 -7.73 16.46 -20.76
CA SER A 64 -6.30 16.29 -20.98
C SER A 64 -5.48 17.45 -20.40
N MET A 65 -4.19 17.21 -20.19
CA MET A 65 -3.25 18.08 -19.47
C MET A 65 -3.21 19.56 -19.93
N SER A 66 -3.68 19.87 -21.14
CA SER A 66 -3.70 21.22 -21.73
C SER A 66 -4.96 22.06 -21.44
N VAL A 67 -6.01 21.47 -20.84
CA VAL A 67 -7.29 22.14 -20.63
C VAL A 67 -7.19 23.15 -19.48
N GLY A 68 -7.62 24.40 -19.71
CA GLY A 68 -7.66 25.44 -18.69
C GLY A 68 -8.69 25.16 -17.58
N GLU A 69 -8.49 25.73 -16.40
CA GLU A 69 -9.34 25.48 -15.22
C GLU A 69 -10.82 25.82 -15.43
N SER A 70 -11.13 26.95 -16.07
CA SER A 70 -12.52 27.31 -16.42
C SER A 70 -13.19 26.26 -17.31
N GLN A 71 -12.45 25.65 -18.24
CA GLN A 71 -12.98 24.63 -19.13
C GLN A 71 -13.13 23.30 -18.40
N PHE A 72 -12.20 22.94 -17.51
CA PHE A 72 -12.33 21.79 -16.62
C PHE A 72 -13.60 21.88 -15.76
N ASN A 73 -13.81 23.02 -15.08
CA ASN A 73 -14.98 23.25 -14.24
C ASN A 73 -16.28 23.15 -15.06
N LYS A 74 -16.30 23.71 -16.28
CA LYS A 74 -17.42 23.56 -17.21
C LYS A 74 -17.66 22.08 -17.58
N ASN A 75 -16.62 21.33 -17.92
CA ASN A 75 -16.74 19.92 -18.26
C ASN A 75 -17.31 19.09 -17.10
N MET A 76 -16.90 19.38 -15.85
CA MET A 76 -17.43 18.71 -14.66
C MET A 76 -18.91 19.04 -14.42
N LEU A 77 -19.31 20.30 -14.59
CA LEU A 77 -20.71 20.72 -14.50
C LEU A 77 -21.57 20.07 -15.59
N ASP A 78 -21.09 20.04 -16.83
CA ASP A 78 -21.77 19.39 -17.95
C ASP A 78 -21.92 17.87 -17.70
N TRP A 79 -20.92 17.24 -17.07
CA TRP A 79 -20.96 15.83 -16.71
C TRP A 79 -21.99 15.53 -15.62
N ILE A 80 -22.02 16.33 -14.55
CA ILE A 80 -23.05 16.24 -13.50
C ILE A 80 -24.45 16.41 -14.11
N ALA A 81 -24.63 17.40 -14.98
CA ALA A 81 -25.92 17.64 -15.63
C ALA A 81 -26.38 16.46 -16.51
N ALA A 82 -25.46 15.76 -17.17
CA ALA A 82 -25.78 14.55 -17.94
C ALA A 82 -26.28 13.41 -17.04
N PHE A 83 -25.75 13.30 -15.82
CA PHE A 83 -26.20 12.33 -14.83
C PHE A 83 -27.59 12.68 -14.28
N ASP A 84 -27.88 13.96 -14.05
CA ASP A 84 -29.17 14.44 -13.57
C ASP A 84 -30.34 14.10 -14.53
N GLN A 85 -30.07 14.05 -15.84
CA GLN A 85 -31.07 13.76 -16.88
C GLN A 85 -31.63 12.32 -16.81
N LYS A 86 -30.98 11.39 -16.09
CA LYS A 86 -31.42 9.99 -15.93
C LYS A 86 -32.38 9.81 -14.75
N ASN A 87 -33.39 10.68 -14.64
CA ASN A 87 -34.37 10.67 -13.54
C ASN A 87 -33.71 10.68 -12.16
N ALA A 88 -32.66 11.48 -11.98
CA ALA A 88 -32.04 11.64 -10.68
C ALA A 88 -33.05 12.21 -9.68
N LYS A 89 -33.28 11.48 -8.60
CA LYS A 89 -34.13 11.92 -7.49
C LYS A 89 -33.24 12.08 -6.28
N TYR A 90 -33.14 13.30 -5.78
CA TYR A 90 -32.40 13.58 -4.56
C TYR A 90 -33.31 13.42 -3.36
N LYS A 91 -32.78 12.84 -2.28
CA LYS A 91 -33.47 12.77 -0.99
C LYS A 91 -32.54 13.26 0.10
N PHE A 92 -32.95 14.30 0.80
CA PHE A 92 -32.20 14.89 1.91
C PHE A 92 -32.93 14.53 3.21
N ASN A 93 -32.26 13.82 4.12
CA ASN A 93 -32.74 13.65 5.50
C ASN A 93 -31.71 14.26 6.47
N GLN A 94 -31.97 14.14 7.77
CA GLN A 94 -31.00 14.54 8.79
C GLN A 94 -29.74 13.67 8.69
N GLU A 95 -28.58 14.31 8.91
CA GLU A 95 -27.29 13.64 8.98
C GLU A 95 -27.30 12.56 10.07
N THR A 96 -26.69 11.42 9.76
CA THR A 96 -26.50 10.28 10.64
C THR A 96 -25.04 10.19 11.07
N GLU A 97 -24.75 9.47 12.17
CA GLU A 97 -23.37 9.24 12.61
C GLU A 97 -22.50 8.52 11.55
N ALA A 98 -23.12 7.80 10.61
CA ALA A 98 -22.44 7.15 9.49
C ALA A 98 -21.92 8.14 8.43
N ASP A 99 -22.51 9.34 8.33
CA ASP A 99 -22.10 10.37 7.37
C ASP A 99 -20.78 11.06 7.77
N VAL A 100 -20.23 10.74 8.95
CA VAL A 100 -19.07 11.42 9.56
C VAL A 100 -17.71 10.87 9.08
N TYR A 101 -17.67 9.71 8.41
CA TYR A 101 -16.42 9.01 8.11
C TYR A 101 -15.72 9.46 6.82
N VAL A 102 -16.42 10.14 5.91
CA VAL A 102 -15.86 10.54 4.60
C VAL A 102 -15.46 12.02 4.61
N ASP A 103 -14.18 12.30 4.39
CA ASP A 103 -13.66 13.67 4.34
C ASP A 103 -13.93 14.33 2.97
N TYR A 104 -14.95 15.20 2.93
CA TYR A 104 -15.30 16.04 1.77
C TYR A 104 -14.75 17.47 1.84
N SER A 105 -13.86 17.79 2.79
CA SER A 105 -13.38 19.16 3.00
C SER A 105 -12.69 19.76 1.78
N TRP A 106 -12.12 18.93 0.90
CA TRP A 106 -11.51 19.34 -0.37
C TRP A 106 -12.47 20.09 -1.31
N ILE A 107 -13.79 19.85 -1.23
CA ILE A 107 -14.77 20.57 -2.08
C ILE A 107 -14.70 22.07 -1.81
N ASN A 108 -14.46 22.47 -0.56
CA ASN A 108 -14.37 23.88 -0.18
C ASN A 108 -13.16 24.59 -0.82
N GLN A 109 -12.16 23.83 -1.27
CA GLN A 109 -10.95 24.33 -1.90
C GLN A 109 -11.09 24.54 -3.41
N LEU A 110 -12.17 24.08 -4.04
CA LEU A 110 -12.42 24.37 -5.47
C LEU A 110 -12.55 25.89 -5.70
N ASP A 111 -12.25 26.39 -6.88
CA ASP A 111 -12.46 27.84 -7.15
C ASP A 111 -13.84 28.14 -7.75
N ASN A 112 -14.49 27.14 -8.36
CA ASN A 112 -15.80 27.31 -8.98
C ASN A 112 -16.96 27.08 -8.00
N GLN A 113 -17.66 28.16 -7.63
CA GLN A 113 -18.77 28.13 -6.68
C GLN A 113 -19.94 27.23 -7.12
N GLN A 114 -20.30 27.26 -8.41
CA GLN A 114 -21.41 26.44 -8.93
C GLN A 114 -21.10 24.94 -8.81
N LEU A 115 -19.86 24.54 -9.07
CA LEU A 115 -19.40 23.16 -8.91
C LEU A 115 -19.41 22.74 -7.44
N LYS A 116 -18.99 23.61 -6.51
CA LYS A 116 -19.09 23.34 -5.06
C LYS A 116 -20.52 23.06 -4.63
N GLU A 117 -21.45 23.91 -5.05
CA GLU A 117 -22.86 23.79 -4.70
C GLU A 117 -23.44 22.48 -5.24
N LYS A 118 -23.13 22.13 -6.49
CA LYS A 118 -23.57 20.87 -7.10
C LYS A 118 -23.00 19.64 -6.41
N LEU A 119 -21.70 19.62 -6.11
CA LEU A 119 -21.09 18.51 -5.37
C LEU A 119 -21.65 18.43 -3.93
N GLY A 120 -21.86 19.58 -3.29
CA GLY A 120 -22.47 19.69 -1.97
C GLY A 120 -23.90 19.12 -1.91
N GLU A 121 -24.68 19.32 -2.98
CA GLU A 121 -26.01 18.71 -3.15
C GLU A 121 -25.89 17.18 -3.26
N ILE A 122 -24.94 16.67 -4.06
CA ILE A 122 -24.77 15.24 -4.29
C ILE A 122 -24.31 14.52 -3.01
N ILE A 123 -23.35 15.06 -2.25
CA ILE A 123 -22.87 14.38 -1.03
C ILE A 123 -23.91 14.32 0.09
N LYS A 124 -24.90 15.23 0.08
CA LYS A 124 -26.04 15.22 1.03
C LYS A 124 -27.17 14.29 0.60
N ASN A 125 -27.08 13.70 -0.60
CA ASN A 125 -28.09 12.80 -1.12
C ASN A 125 -28.06 11.46 -0.38
N GLN A 126 -29.21 11.04 0.13
CA GLN A 126 -29.42 9.71 0.72
C GLN A 126 -30.20 8.76 -0.19
N ASN A 127 -30.64 9.20 -1.37
CA ASN A 127 -31.20 8.29 -2.38
C ASN A 127 -30.07 7.70 -3.24
N ILE A 128 -29.28 6.82 -2.62
CA ILE A 128 -28.14 6.14 -3.23
C ILE A 128 -28.49 4.68 -3.55
N GLY A 129 -28.00 4.19 -4.68
CA GLY A 129 -28.00 2.77 -5.03
C GLY A 129 -26.83 2.02 -4.43
N ASN A 130 -26.87 0.70 -4.55
CA ASN A 130 -25.81 -0.21 -4.10
C ASN A 130 -25.29 -1.08 -5.26
N HIS A 131 -25.27 -0.54 -6.49
CA HIS A 131 -24.92 -1.32 -7.66
C HIS A 131 -23.50 -1.88 -7.54
N TYR A 132 -22.51 -1.02 -7.29
CA TYR A 132 -21.09 -1.40 -7.27
C TYR A 132 -20.64 -2.12 -6.00
N VAL A 133 -21.31 -1.89 -4.88
CA VAL A 133 -20.91 -2.46 -3.57
C VAL A 133 -22.15 -2.95 -2.84
N LYS A 134 -22.13 -4.24 -2.49
CA LYS A 134 -23.22 -4.93 -1.81
C LYS A 134 -22.70 -5.66 -0.59
N ILE A 135 -23.58 -5.92 0.36
CA ILE A 135 -23.30 -6.88 1.45
C ILE A 135 -23.71 -8.26 0.94
N ASP A 136 -22.76 -9.18 0.87
CA ASP A 136 -23.03 -10.57 0.54
C ASP A 136 -23.88 -11.21 1.65
N LYS A 137 -24.99 -11.82 1.28
CA LYS A 137 -25.98 -12.33 2.25
C LYS A 137 -25.44 -13.49 3.10
N LEU A 138 -24.49 -14.26 2.59
CA LEU A 138 -23.96 -15.44 3.28
C LEU A 138 -22.81 -15.06 4.20
N THR A 139 -21.84 -14.31 3.67
CA THR A 139 -20.63 -13.97 4.45
C THR A 139 -20.80 -12.72 5.30
N GLN A 140 -21.82 -11.89 5.01
CA GLN A 140 -21.99 -10.54 5.56
C GLN A 140 -20.81 -9.60 5.24
N TYR A 141 -19.99 -9.95 4.24
CA TYR A 141 -18.87 -9.13 3.77
C TYR A 141 -19.28 -8.25 2.60
N LEU A 142 -18.57 -7.14 2.42
CA LEU A 142 -18.69 -6.32 1.23
C LEU A 142 -18.25 -7.12 0.00
N THR A 143 -18.99 -6.94 -1.09
CA THR A 143 -18.69 -7.55 -2.39
C THR A 143 -18.79 -6.52 -3.51
N PHE A 144 -17.84 -6.60 -4.43
CA PHE A 144 -17.64 -5.69 -5.56
C PHE A 144 -17.89 -6.41 -6.90
N LYS A 145 -18.69 -7.48 -6.89
CA LYS A 145 -18.94 -8.37 -8.05
C LYS A 145 -19.49 -7.65 -9.28
N ASP A 146 -20.14 -6.51 -9.07
CA ASP A 146 -20.74 -5.69 -10.14
C ASP A 146 -19.84 -4.51 -10.53
N GLU A 147 -18.60 -4.41 -10.02
CA GLU A 147 -17.59 -3.58 -10.68
C GLU A 147 -17.27 -4.20 -12.04
N SER A 148 -17.78 -3.59 -13.10
CA SER A 148 -17.63 -4.13 -14.45
C SER A 148 -16.16 -4.11 -14.90
N VAL A 149 -15.78 -5.17 -15.61
CA VAL A 149 -14.47 -5.32 -16.27
C VAL A 149 -14.60 -4.97 -17.76
N ASP A 150 -15.61 -4.19 -18.16
CA ASP A 150 -15.98 -4.01 -19.57
C ASP A 150 -14.93 -3.26 -20.40
N ILE A 151 -13.89 -2.73 -19.75
CA ILE A 151 -12.72 -2.22 -20.43
C ILE A 151 -11.66 -3.32 -20.55
N GLN A 152 -11.14 -3.54 -21.76
CA GLN A 152 -9.91 -4.32 -21.93
C GLN A 152 -8.76 -3.55 -21.27
N PHE A 153 -8.51 -3.84 -19.98
CA PHE A 153 -7.55 -3.09 -19.18
C PHE A 153 -6.12 -3.27 -19.69
N ASP A 154 -5.61 -2.25 -20.38
CA ASP A 154 -4.20 -2.06 -20.68
C ASP A 154 -3.45 -1.36 -19.54
N GLN A 155 -2.57 -2.11 -18.84
CA GLN A 155 -1.71 -1.60 -17.77
C GLN A 155 -0.65 -0.59 -18.23
N THR A 156 -0.46 -0.39 -19.54
CA THR A 156 0.47 0.60 -20.11
C THR A 156 -0.22 1.91 -20.50
N ASN A 157 -1.56 1.93 -20.53
CA ASN A 157 -2.33 3.11 -20.88
C ASN A 157 -2.52 4.02 -19.64
N PRO A 158 -2.08 5.30 -19.67
CA PRO A 158 -2.21 6.21 -18.53
C PRO A 158 -3.65 6.43 -18.05
N ALA A 159 -4.63 6.45 -18.95
CA ALA A 159 -6.04 6.61 -18.59
C ALA A 159 -6.54 5.42 -17.78
N HIS A 160 -6.11 4.20 -18.15
CA HIS A 160 -6.46 2.97 -17.43
C HIS A 160 -5.74 2.90 -16.09
N GLN A 161 -4.45 3.26 -16.04
CA GLN A 161 -3.70 3.34 -14.79
C GLN A 161 -4.37 4.30 -13.79
N LEU A 162 -4.79 5.48 -14.25
CA LEU A 162 -5.48 6.46 -13.40
C LEU A 162 -6.90 6.00 -13.03
N LEU A 163 -7.60 5.27 -13.90
CA LEU A 163 -8.88 4.65 -13.57
C LEU A 163 -8.73 3.60 -12.46
N PHE A 164 -7.72 2.73 -12.54
CA PHE A 164 -7.41 1.78 -11.46
C PHE A 164 -7.19 2.51 -10.14
N TYR A 165 -6.35 3.56 -10.18
CA TYR A 165 -6.06 4.38 -9.01
C TYR A 165 -7.32 5.05 -8.46
N SER A 166 -8.17 5.60 -9.33
CA SER A 166 -9.44 6.22 -8.97
C SER A 166 -10.37 5.21 -8.30
N SER A 167 -10.49 4.00 -8.85
CA SER A 167 -11.31 2.94 -8.25
C SER A 167 -10.79 2.55 -6.87
N PHE A 168 -9.49 2.28 -6.75
CA PHE A 168 -8.87 1.91 -5.48
C PHE A 168 -9.04 2.99 -4.40
N TRP A 169 -8.64 4.23 -4.72
CA TRP A 169 -8.65 5.32 -3.75
C TRP A 169 -10.06 5.61 -3.26
N ASN A 170 -11.05 5.65 -4.16
CA ASN A 170 -12.43 5.88 -3.76
C ASN A 170 -13.00 4.67 -3.00
N THR A 171 -12.74 3.43 -3.42
CA THR A 171 -13.21 2.26 -2.65
C THR A 171 -12.73 2.27 -1.20
N MET A 172 -11.48 2.68 -0.96
CA MET A 172 -10.98 2.88 0.40
C MET A 172 -11.67 4.06 1.11
N GLN A 173 -11.80 5.21 0.44
CA GLN A 173 -12.45 6.41 1.01
C GLN A 173 -13.87 6.14 1.50
N TYR A 174 -14.66 5.36 0.74
CA TYR A 174 -16.07 5.12 1.06
C TYR A 174 -16.28 3.90 1.96
N TRP A 175 -15.47 2.84 1.82
CA TRP A 175 -15.80 1.54 2.43
C TRP A 175 -14.73 0.96 3.36
N ASN A 176 -13.62 1.66 3.60
CA ASN A 176 -12.65 1.26 4.62
C ASN A 176 -12.97 1.95 5.96
N VAL A 177 -13.50 1.18 6.91
CA VAL A 177 -13.86 1.65 8.25
C VAL A 177 -12.68 2.14 9.10
N ASN A 178 -11.46 1.73 8.74
CA ASN A 178 -10.24 2.09 9.47
C ASN A 178 -9.47 3.24 8.80
N ILE A 179 -9.96 3.80 7.69
CA ILE A 179 -9.19 4.77 6.89
C ILE A 179 -8.84 6.05 7.65
N THR A 180 -9.64 6.40 8.66
CA THR A 180 -9.43 7.54 9.55
C THR A 180 -8.38 7.29 10.63
N LEU A 181 -7.95 6.04 10.83
CA LEU A 181 -6.91 5.65 11.78
C LEU A 181 -5.49 5.80 11.21
N ASN A 182 -5.36 6.12 9.92
CA ASN A 182 -4.08 6.25 9.25
C ASN A 182 -3.30 7.49 9.74
N ASP A 183 -1.98 7.40 9.68
CA ASP A 183 -1.04 8.48 10.01
C ASP A 183 -1.17 9.69 9.08
N LYS A 184 -1.54 9.43 7.83
CA LYS A 184 -1.88 10.44 6.82
C LYS A 184 -3.38 10.44 6.57
N LYS A 185 -3.97 11.63 6.44
CA LYS A 185 -5.35 11.76 5.97
C LYS A 185 -5.45 11.17 4.57
N TRP A 186 -6.55 10.47 4.28
CA TRP A 186 -6.70 9.78 3.01
C TRP A 186 -6.72 10.73 1.79
N ASN A 187 -7.24 11.95 1.96
CA ASN A 187 -7.14 13.01 0.95
C ASN A 187 -5.69 13.43 0.66
N ASP A 188 -4.82 13.45 1.67
CA ASP A 188 -3.40 13.79 1.48
C ASP A 188 -2.67 12.65 0.74
N VAL A 189 -3.07 11.40 0.95
CA VAL A 189 -2.55 10.25 0.19
C VAL A 189 -2.83 10.42 -1.29
N LEU A 190 -4.02 10.89 -1.66
CA LEU A 190 -4.38 11.14 -3.05
C LEU A 190 -3.40 12.13 -3.70
N GLU A 191 -3.23 13.29 -3.06
CA GLU A 191 -2.38 14.38 -3.53
C GLU A 191 -0.91 13.98 -3.59
N CYS A 192 -0.44 13.21 -2.60
CA CYS A 192 0.94 12.76 -2.56
C CYS A 192 1.25 11.64 -3.56
N THR A 193 0.28 10.81 -3.96
CA THR A 193 0.56 9.59 -4.75
C THR A 193 0.03 9.63 -6.18
N ILE A 194 -0.84 10.57 -6.54
CA ILE A 194 -1.37 10.68 -7.91
C ILE A 194 -0.29 10.86 -8.98
N HIS A 195 0.84 11.49 -8.62
CA HIS A 195 1.96 11.68 -9.54
C HIS A 195 2.54 10.35 -10.05
N LEU A 196 2.40 9.26 -9.29
CA LEU A 196 2.79 7.92 -9.72
C LEU A 196 2.02 7.51 -10.99
N PHE A 197 0.75 7.85 -11.08
CA PHE A 197 -0.15 7.43 -12.17
C PHE A 197 -0.27 8.45 -13.31
N VAL A 198 0.10 9.71 -13.08
CA VAL A 198 0.01 10.78 -14.08
C VAL A 198 1.35 11.05 -14.76
N ASN A 199 2.44 10.98 -14.00
CA ASN A 199 3.75 11.43 -14.45
C ASN A 199 4.83 10.60 -13.74
N ASN A 200 4.82 9.30 -14.04
CA ASN A 200 5.72 8.27 -13.54
C ASN A 200 7.19 8.49 -14.00
N LYS A 201 7.83 9.52 -13.47
CA LYS A 201 9.20 9.92 -13.84
C LYS A 201 10.23 8.87 -13.46
N ASP A 202 9.95 8.11 -12.41
CA ASP A 202 10.84 7.09 -11.88
C ASP A 202 10.69 5.75 -12.63
N ASN A 203 9.85 5.72 -13.67
CA ASN A 203 9.61 4.56 -14.54
C ASN A 203 9.19 3.29 -13.77
N PHE A 204 8.41 3.44 -12.71
CA PHE A 204 7.84 2.30 -11.99
C PHE A 204 6.94 1.47 -12.92
N SER A 205 7.04 0.15 -12.88
CA SER A 205 6.04 -0.71 -13.48
C SER A 205 4.67 -0.48 -12.82
N PHE A 206 3.58 -0.86 -13.50
CA PHE A 206 2.24 -0.76 -12.94
C PHE A 206 2.08 -1.55 -11.63
N GLU A 207 2.76 -2.68 -11.51
CA GLU A 207 2.79 -3.48 -10.28
C GLU A 207 3.53 -2.75 -9.14
N GLU A 208 4.62 -2.04 -9.42
CA GLU A 208 5.31 -1.21 -8.42
C GLU A 208 4.47 -0.02 -7.96
N MET A 209 3.72 0.61 -8.88
CA MET A 209 2.79 1.67 -8.53
C MET A 209 1.68 1.16 -7.60
N LYS A 210 1.16 -0.05 -7.84
CA LYS A 210 0.18 -0.72 -6.97
C LYS A 210 0.75 -1.00 -5.58
N ASP A 211 1.94 -1.58 -5.50
CA ASP A 211 2.62 -1.88 -4.23
C ASP A 211 2.79 -0.60 -3.40
N LYS A 212 3.29 0.48 -4.03
CA LYS A 212 3.48 1.78 -3.37
C LYS A 212 2.16 2.37 -2.86
N LEU A 213 1.08 2.22 -3.62
CA LEU A 213 -0.24 2.67 -3.21
C LEU A 213 -0.77 1.89 -2.00
N LEU A 214 -0.65 0.55 -2.03
CA LEU A 214 -1.07 -0.32 -0.92
C LEU A 214 -0.33 0.00 0.38
N ALA A 215 0.94 0.42 0.29
CA ALA A 215 1.74 0.83 1.45
C ALA A 215 1.11 1.95 2.29
N TYR A 216 0.28 2.81 1.68
CA TYR A 216 -0.43 3.90 2.36
C TYR A 216 -1.69 3.46 3.09
N VAL A 217 -2.19 2.24 2.86
CA VAL A 217 -3.35 1.69 3.59
C VAL A 217 -2.99 1.40 5.05
N LYS A 218 -1.71 1.12 5.32
CA LYS A 218 -1.19 0.79 6.67
C LYS A 218 -1.92 -0.37 7.37
N ASP A 219 -2.34 -1.36 6.59
CA ASP A 219 -2.99 -2.58 7.10
C ASP A 219 -2.19 -3.83 6.73
N SER A 220 -1.86 -4.65 7.72
CA SER A 220 -1.21 -5.95 7.53
C SER A 220 -2.03 -6.96 6.72
N HIS A 221 -3.37 -6.84 6.69
CA HIS A 221 -4.24 -7.68 5.86
C HIS A 221 -4.28 -7.22 4.40
N SER A 222 -3.71 -6.06 4.10
CA SER A 222 -3.50 -5.58 2.74
C SER A 222 -2.09 -5.87 2.24
N ASP A 223 -1.28 -6.64 2.98
CA ASP A 223 -0.01 -7.10 2.43
C ASP A 223 -0.25 -7.97 1.20
N ASN A 224 0.50 -7.69 0.14
CA ASN A 224 0.35 -8.34 -1.15
C ASN A 224 1.63 -9.10 -1.52
N ILE A 225 2.40 -9.52 -0.52
CA ILE A 225 3.71 -10.16 -0.69
C ILE A 225 3.62 -11.36 -1.63
N ASP A 226 2.61 -12.20 -1.44
CA ASP A 226 2.44 -13.46 -2.17
C ASP A 226 1.92 -13.29 -3.60
N ILE A 227 1.45 -12.09 -3.96
CA ILE A 227 0.88 -11.77 -5.28
C ILE A 227 1.58 -10.59 -5.97
N SER A 228 2.47 -9.88 -5.28
CA SER A 228 3.27 -8.81 -5.86
C SER A 228 4.21 -9.43 -6.88
N LYS A 229 4.00 -9.09 -8.14
CA LYS A 229 4.84 -9.58 -9.23
C LYS A 229 6.32 -9.24 -9.00
N ARG A 230 6.59 -8.01 -8.53
CA ARG A 230 7.96 -7.58 -8.17
C ARG A 230 8.59 -8.52 -7.15
N ILE A 231 7.88 -8.83 -6.06
CA ILE A 231 8.41 -9.66 -4.98
C ILE A 231 8.56 -11.11 -5.43
N THR A 232 7.53 -11.68 -6.05
CA THR A 232 7.53 -13.08 -6.51
C THR A 232 8.60 -13.35 -7.56
N GLU A 233 8.83 -12.42 -8.51
CA GLU A 233 9.89 -12.54 -9.50
C GLU A 233 11.29 -12.44 -8.87
N GLN A 234 11.45 -11.63 -7.83
CA GLN A 234 12.70 -11.49 -7.07
C GLN A 234 12.93 -12.62 -6.07
N SER A 235 11.90 -13.39 -5.71
CA SER A 235 11.95 -14.42 -4.65
C SER A 235 11.82 -15.85 -5.16
N LYS A 236 12.12 -16.10 -6.44
CA LYS A 236 11.94 -17.42 -7.10
C LYS A 236 12.66 -18.60 -6.40
N TYR A 237 13.79 -18.32 -5.74
CA TYR A 237 14.57 -19.30 -5.00
C TYR A 237 14.79 -18.82 -3.58
N ALA A 238 14.75 -19.72 -2.60
CA ALA A 238 14.91 -19.43 -1.18
C ALA A 238 16.05 -20.25 -0.55
N ALA A 239 16.63 -19.75 0.53
CA ALA A 239 17.63 -20.48 1.31
C ALA A 239 16.98 -21.61 2.12
N PRO A 240 17.66 -22.75 2.34
CA PRO A 240 17.12 -23.88 3.11
C PRO A 240 17.12 -23.65 4.64
N PHE A 241 17.08 -22.39 5.08
CA PHE A 241 17.11 -21.96 6.46
C PHE A 241 16.36 -20.63 6.61
N ARG A 242 16.00 -20.30 7.86
CA ARG A 242 15.53 -18.95 8.21
C ARG A 242 16.19 -18.46 9.49
N GLY A 243 16.05 -17.15 9.70
CA GLY A 243 16.60 -16.49 10.87
C GLY A 243 15.65 -15.48 11.48
N ARG A 244 16.17 -14.82 12.51
CA ARG A 244 15.58 -13.63 13.10
C ARG A 244 16.49 -12.47 12.85
N ILE A 245 15.95 -11.35 12.39
CA ILE A 245 16.73 -10.13 12.33
C ILE A 245 16.91 -9.71 13.80
N VAL A 246 18.14 -9.47 14.21
CA VAL A 246 18.50 -8.83 15.47
C VAL A 246 19.33 -7.61 15.10
N ASN A 247 18.83 -6.42 15.46
CA ASN A 247 19.33 -5.14 14.94
C ASN A 247 19.34 -5.12 13.40
N ASP A 248 20.51 -5.11 12.78
CA ASP A 248 20.79 -5.00 11.35
C ASP A 248 21.24 -6.32 10.69
N SER A 249 21.24 -7.41 11.45
CA SER A 249 21.82 -8.69 11.06
C SER A 249 20.82 -9.83 11.20
N LEU A 250 20.95 -10.87 10.38
CA LEU A 250 20.12 -12.08 10.45
C LEU A 250 20.85 -13.16 11.24
N VAL A 251 20.30 -13.54 12.40
CA VAL A 251 20.76 -14.70 13.17
C VAL A 251 20.02 -15.93 12.67
N ILE A 252 20.73 -16.95 12.21
CA ILE A 252 20.13 -18.19 11.71
C ILE A 252 19.54 -18.97 12.88
N THR A 253 18.23 -19.13 12.91
CA THR A 253 17.52 -19.79 14.02
C THR A 253 16.97 -21.15 13.64
N GLU A 254 16.82 -21.44 12.34
CA GLU A 254 16.26 -22.70 11.87
C GLU A 254 16.89 -23.15 10.56
N LEU A 255 17.13 -24.46 10.43
CA LEU A 255 17.55 -25.11 9.20
C LEU A 255 16.44 -26.08 8.77
N PHE A 256 15.81 -25.84 7.63
CA PHE A 256 14.75 -26.72 7.09
C PHE A 256 15.35 -28.01 6.56
N GLU A 257 16.46 -27.88 5.83
CA GLU A 257 17.18 -28.98 5.18
C GLU A 257 18.64 -28.96 5.64
N PRO A 258 18.96 -29.54 6.82
CA PRO A 258 20.28 -29.41 7.44
C PRO A 258 21.43 -29.87 6.55
N LYS A 259 21.21 -30.89 5.70
CA LYS A 259 22.23 -31.39 4.76
C LYS A 259 22.59 -30.35 3.69
N LYS A 260 21.60 -29.62 3.16
CA LYS A 260 21.84 -28.54 2.19
C LYS A 260 22.60 -27.39 2.84
N CYS A 261 22.24 -27.05 4.08
CA CYS A 261 22.94 -26.04 4.87
C CYS A 261 24.39 -26.43 5.15
N GLU A 262 24.66 -27.71 5.47
CA GLU A 262 26.00 -28.23 5.72
C GLU A 262 26.92 -28.13 4.50
N LEU A 263 26.39 -28.37 3.29
CA LEU A 263 27.14 -28.18 2.03
C LEU A 263 27.63 -26.74 1.85
N ASP A 264 26.82 -25.78 2.27
CA ASP A 264 27.17 -24.35 2.24
C ASP A 264 27.93 -23.90 3.50
N GLY A 265 28.21 -24.83 4.41
CA GLY A 265 28.85 -24.54 5.68
C GLY A 265 28.03 -23.55 6.52
N ILE A 266 26.71 -23.68 6.55
CA ILE A 266 25.78 -22.85 7.33
C ILE A 266 25.26 -23.61 8.54
N ALA A 267 25.27 -22.97 9.72
CA ALA A 267 24.87 -23.57 10.98
C ALA A 267 23.94 -22.65 11.80
N LEU A 268 23.25 -23.25 12.78
CA LEU A 268 22.42 -22.51 13.74
C LEU A 268 23.27 -21.52 14.56
N GLY A 269 22.79 -20.28 14.66
CA GLY A 269 23.43 -19.20 15.38
C GLY A 269 24.50 -18.44 14.59
N ASP A 270 24.77 -18.83 13.34
CA ASP A 270 25.55 -18.00 12.43
C ASP A 270 24.82 -16.66 12.18
N VAL A 271 25.60 -15.59 12.00
CA VAL A 271 25.08 -14.23 11.84
C VAL A 271 25.45 -13.71 10.45
N ILE A 272 24.46 -13.57 9.57
CA ILE A 272 24.64 -12.93 8.26
C ILE A 272 24.41 -11.44 8.43
N PHE A 273 25.30 -10.60 7.90
CA PHE A 273 25.19 -9.13 7.99
C PHE A 273 25.32 -8.42 6.63
N ARG A 274 25.76 -9.12 5.58
CA ARG A 274 25.72 -8.64 4.19
C ARG A 274 25.25 -9.74 3.26
N ARG A 275 24.65 -9.32 2.14
CA ARG A 275 24.26 -10.17 1.02
C ARG A 275 24.59 -9.45 -0.28
N ASP A 276 25.10 -10.17 -1.27
CA ASP A 276 25.45 -9.68 -2.61
C ASP A 276 26.20 -8.33 -2.59
N GLY A 277 27.07 -8.13 -1.59
CA GLY A 277 27.87 -6.91 -1.41
C GLY A 277 27.17 -5.74 -0.70
N LEU A 278 25.90 -5.86 -0.30
CA LEU A 278 25.17 -4.83 0.43
C LEU A 278 24.90 -5.23 1.89
N PRO A 279 24.92 -4.29 2.85
CA PRO A 279 24.43 -4.51 4.21
C PRO A 279 23.00 -5.05 4.23
N LEU A 280 22.71 -6.01 5.11
CA LEU A 280 21.35 -6.53 5.24
C LEU A 280 20.34 -5.45 5.63
N LYS A 281 20.77 -4.44 6.42
CA LYS A 281 19.95 -3.27 6.74
C LYS A 281 19.37 -2.61 5.48
N ASP A 282 20.18 -2.43 4.45
CA ASP A 282 19.77 -1.74 3.22
C ASP A 282 18.77 -2.58 2.41
N TYR A 283 18.84 -3.91 2.49
CA TYR A 283 17.80 -4.80 1.95
C TYR A 283 16.51 -4.72 2.75
N ILE A 284 16.63 -4.72 4.08
CA ILE A 284 15.48 -4.66 4.98
C ILE A 284 14.68 -3.39 4.69
N GLU A 285 15.36 -2.24 4.54
CA GLU A 285 14.72 -0.94 4.26
C GLU A 285 13.96 -0.91 2.92
N GLN A 286 14.38 -1.65 1.89
CA GLN A 286 13.68 -1.70 0.59
C GLN A 286 12.27 -2.28 0.68
N TYR A 287 12.00 -3.13 1.68
CA TYR A 287 10.70 -3.77 1.87
C TYR A 287 9.75 -2.97 2.78
N TYR A 288 10.17 -1.78 3.25
CA TYR A 288 9.29 -0.88 4.02
C TYR A 288 8.25 -0.17 3.14
N ASP A 289 8.31 -0.34 1.82
CA ASP A 289 7.28 0.06 0.86
C ASP A 289 6.12 -0.95 0.75
N ILE A 290 6.02 -1.94 1.65
CA ILE A 290 4.92 -2.92 1.71
C ILE A 290 3.86 -2.46 2.74
N ALA A 291 2.59 -2.73 2.44
CA ALA A 291 1.49 -2.50 3.37
C ALA A 291 1.71 -3.18 4.72
N ARG A 292 1.55 -2.40 5.81
CA ARG A 292 1.81 -2.89 7.16
C ARG A 292 1.06 -2.11 8.22
N SER A 293 0.63 -2.79 9.27
CA SER A 293 0.10 -2.16 10.49
C SER A 293 1.20 -1.63 11.40
N ASN A 294 2.38 -2.24 11.40
CA ASN A 294 3.55 -1.79 12.17
C ASN A 294 4.84 -2.41 11.63
N ASP A 295 5.99 -1.88 12.06
CA ASP A 295 7.31 -2.32 11.58
C ASP A 295 7.65 -3.76 11.99
N LEU A 296 7.18 -4.23 13.16
CA LEU A 296 7.42 -5.62 13.62
C LEU A 296 6.74 -6.63 12.70
N TYR A 297 5.55 -6.30 12.19
CA TYR A 297 4.83 -7.15 11.26
C TYR A 297 5.62 -7.37 9.96
N VAL A 298 6.05 -6.27 9.31
CA VAL A 298 6.84 -6.36 8.07
C VAL A 298 8.20 -6.99 8.30
N ARG A 299 8.87 -6.69 9.42
CA ARG A 299 10.10 -7.38 9.81
C ARG A 299 9.90 -8.90 9.86
N GLY A 300 8.81 -9.36 10.46
CA GLY A 300 8.47 -10.79 10.51
C GLY A 300 8.22 -11.41 9.13
N ARG A 301 7.66 -10.64 8.18
CA ARG A 301 7.49 -11.08 6.78
C ARG A 301 8.84 -11.13 6.04
N ILE A 302 9.68 -10.11 6.20
CA ILE A 302 11.03 -10.04 5.61
C ILE A 302 11.89 -11.21 6.09
N GLU A 303 11.92 -11.45 7.40
CA GLU A 303 12.65 -12.56 8.05
C GLU A 303 12.27 -13.93 7.49
N LYS A 304 10.98 -14.13 7.21
CA LYS A 304 10.45 -15.43 6.78
C LYS A 304 10.56 -15.66 5.28
N TRP A 305 10.34 -14.63 4.47
CA TRP A 305 10.01 -14.82 3.06
C TRP A 305 10.84 -14.02 2.07
N LEU A 306 11.59 -12.99 2.49
CA LEU A 306 12.18 -12.03 1.54
C LEU A 306 13.71 -11.90 1.67
N LEU A 307 14.24 -11.97 2.89
CA LEU A 307 15.62 -11.59 3.12
C LEU A 307 16.63 -12.56 2.47
N MET A 308 16.28 -13.85 2.46
CA MET A 308 17.12 -14.94 1.95
C MET A 308 16.52 -15.59 0.69
N THR A 309 15.88 -14.79 -0.16
CA THR A 309 15.31 -15.20 -1.44
C THR A 309 15.90 -14.41 -2.62
N SER A 310 15.95 -15.01 -3.81
CA SER A 310 16.53 -14.39 -5.00
C SER A 310 15.92 -14.95 -6.28
N ASN A 311 16.05 -14.22 -7.38
CA ASN A 311 15.77 -14.73 -8.72
C ASN A 311 16.91 -15.60 -9.26
N LYS A 312 18.05 -15.65 -8.56
CA LYS A 312 19.20 -16.52 -8.81
C LYS A 312 19.17 -17.71 -7.85
N ASN A 313 19.74 -18.84 -8.27
CA ASN A 313 19.88 -20.04 -7.41
C ASN A 313 21.10 -19.97 -6.46
N LYS A 314 21.76 -18.82 -6.37
CA LYS A 314 22.88 -18.55 -5.46
C LYS A 314 22.89 -17.09 -5.04
N ILE A 315 23.38 -16.85 -3.83
CA ILE A 315 23.68 -15.51 -3.30
C ILE A 315 25.02 -15.54 -2.58
N GLU A 316 25.73 -14.42 -2.58
CA GLU A 316 26.93 -14.25 -1.77
C GLU A 316 26.55 -13.61 -0.43
N VAL A 317 27.16 -14.05 0.66
CA VAL A 317 26.92 -13.49 2.00
C VAL A 317 28.22 -13.29 2.76
N SER A 318 28.24 -12.24 3.59
CA SER A 318 29.25 -12.07 4.64
C SER A 318 28.62 -12.45 5.97
N LEU A 319 29.25 -13.38 6.70
CA LEU A 319 28.73 -13.94 7.95
C LEU A 319 29.79 -14.10 9.03
N ILE A 320 29.35 -14.17 10.28
CA ILE A 320 30.18 -14.51 11.44
C ILE A 320 29.65 -15.81 12.04
N LYS A 321 30.55 -16.78 12.22
CA LYS A 321 30.21 -18.06 12.86
C LYS A 321 29.83 -17.89 14.31
N LYS A 322 28.91 -18.71 14.81
CA LYS A 322 28.53 -18.70 16.23
C LYS A 322 29.77 -18.79 17.14
N GLY A 323 30.02 -17.76 17.94
CA GLY A 323 31.14 -17.69 18.88
C GLY A 323 32.49 -17.29 18.27
N ALA A 324 32.56 -17.07 16.95
CA ALA A 324 33.73 -16.54 16.27
C ALA A 324 33.69 -15.00 16.20
N LYS A 325 34.81 -14.41 15.80
CA LYS A 325 34.93 -12.97 15.52
C LYS A 325 35.30 -12.67 14.07
N ASP A 326 35.86 -13.65 13.37
CA ASP A 326 36.29 -13.49 11.99
C ASP A 326 35.09 -13.51 11.05
N VAL A 327 35.17 -12.68 10.02
CA VAL A 327 34.18 -12.62 8.94
C VAL A 327 34.52 -13.69 7.90
N GLU A 328 33.52 -14.46 7.49
CA GLU A 328 33.58 -15.36 6.36
C GLU A 328 32.73 -14.85 5.21
N GLU A 329 33.24 -14.95 3.98
CA GLU A 329 32.46 -14.76 2.75
C GLU A 329 32.06 -16.14 2.23
N LYS A 330 30.78 -16.35 1.93
CA LYS A 330 30.26 -17.62 1.40
C LYS A 330 29.26 -17.42 0.27
N SER A 331 29.32 -18.33 -0.70
CA SER A 331 28.28 -18.54 -1.70
C SER A 331 27.28 -19.55 -1.17
N ILE A 332 26.02 -19.16 -1.02
CA ILE A 332 24.93 -20.02 -0.51
C ILE A 332 24.03 -20.42 -1.68
N HIS A 333 23.67 -21.70 -1.76
CA HIS A 333 22.72 -22.22 -2.73
C HIS A 333 21.28 -21.93 -2.29
N LEU A 334 20.47 -21.46 -3.25
CA LEU A 334 19.04 -21.23 -3.11
C LEU A 334 18.27 -22.25 -3.95
N TYR A 335 17.09 -22.64 -3.46
CA TYR A 335 16.27 -23.72 -4.01
C TYR A 335 14.84 -23.24 -4.25
N ASN A 336 14.13 -23.90 -5.16
CA ASN A 336 12.69 -23.65 -5.32
C ASN A 336 11.96 -24.10 -4.04
N GLU A 337 10.91 -23.38 -3.65
CA GLU A 337 10.32 -23.29 -2.28
C GLU A 337 9.71 -24.59 -1.71
N HIS A 338 9.93 -25.74 -2.34
CA HIS A 338 9.52 -27.05 -1.82
C HIS A 338 10.57 -27.61 -0.87
N PHE A 339 10.64 -27.06 0.35
CA PHE A 339 11.47 -27.60 1.43
C PHE A 339 10.80 -28.76 2.15
N ASP A 340 11.57 -29.79 2.48
CA ASP A 340 11.16 -30.81 3.43
C ASP A 340 11.36 -30.30 4.87
N PHE A 341 10.27 -30.13 5.61
CA PHE A 341 10.30 -29.67 7.00
C PHE A 341 10.40 -30.82 8.03
N SER A 342 10.48 -32.08 7.58
CA SER A 342 10.51 -33.25 8.49
C SER A 342 11.79 -33.35 9.32
N GLN A 343 12.88 -32.71 8.87
CA GLN A 343 14.20 -32.74 9.53
C GLN A 343 14.62 -31.36 10.06
N ILE A 344 13.66 -30.49 10.35
CA ILE A 344 13.95 -29.13 10.80
C ILE A 344 14.80 -29.15 12.08
N LYS A 345 15.87 -28.36 12.09
CA LYS A 345 16.65 -28.06 13.32
C LYS A 345 16.39 -26.62 13.72
N SER A 346 16.14 -26.39 15.01
CA SER A 346 15.78 -25.06 15.52
C SER A 346 16.56 -24.68 16.77
N LEU A 347 16.83 -23.39 16.95
CA LEU A 347 17.26 -22.83 18.24
C LEU A 347 16.09 -22.70 19.23
N TYR A 348 14.84 -22.76 18.77
CA TYR A 348 13.67 -22.77 19.64
C TYR A 348 13.50 -24.16 20.27
N SER A 349 13.21 -24.19 21.57
CA SER A 349 12.90 -25.42 22.30
C SER A 349 11.65 -26.09 21.72
N GLU A 350 11.69 -27.41 21.55
CA GLU A 350 10.51 -28.20 21.17
C GLU A 350 9.45 -28.29 22.28
N GLN A 351 9.80 -27.94 23.53
CA GLN A 351 8.88 -27.98 24.66
C GLN A 351 8.97 -26.68 25.45
N ILE A 352 8.14 -25.70 25.07
CA ILE A 352 7.84 -24.55 25.92
C ILE A 352 6.83 -25.04 26.97
N PRO A 353 7.16 -25.02 28.28
CA PRO A 353 6.23 -25.50 29.30
C PRO A 353 4.93 -24.68 29.26
N LEU A 354 3.79 -25.31 29.57
CA LEU A 354 2.51 -24.58 29.65
C LEU A 354 2.54 -23.55 30.78
N PHE A 355 3.20 -23.90 31.88
CA PHE A 355 3.53 -23.01 32.98
C PHE A 355 4.76 -23.54 33.70
N ALA A 356 5.50 -22.66 34.37
CA ALA A 356 6.68 -23.03 35.16
C ALA A 356 6.90 -22.03 36.29
N LYS A 357 7.43 -22.50 37.43
CA LYS A 357 7.96 -21.62 38.46
C LYS A 357 9.41 -21.29 38.12
N ILE A 358 9.70 -20.04 37.78
CA ILE A 358 11.06 -19.57 37.44
C ILE A 358 11.86 -19.33 38.72
N SER A 359 11.24 -18.74 39.74
CA SER A 359 11.84 -18.50 41.05
C SER A 359 10.77 -18.55 42.16
N THR A 360 11.15 -18.29 43.40
CA THR A 360 10.20 -18.16 44.52
C THR A 360 9.14 -17.09 44.28
N GLU A 361 9.47 -16.04 43.50
CA GLU A 361 8.63 -14.86 43.28
C GLU A 361 8.10 -14.75 41.84
N ILE A 362 8.62 -15.55 40.90
CA ILE A 362 8.31 -15.42 39.47
C ILE A 362 7.74 -16.73 38.93
N GLY A 363 6.51 -16.64 38.42
CA GLY A 363 5.86 -17.69 37.62
C GLY A 363 5.84 -17.33 36.13
N TYR A 364 5.80 -18.36 35.30
CA TYR A 364 5.65 -18.27 33.85
C TYR A 364 4.39 -19.02 33.43
N ILE A 365 3.62 -18.44 32.52
CA ILE A 365 2.44 -19.05 31.91
C ILE A 365 2.50 -18.81 30.40
N ASN A 366 2.40 -19.88 29.61
CA ASN A 366 2.34 -19.83 28.16
C ASN A 366 0.88 -19.77 27.68
N LEU A 367 0.37 -18.55 27.47
CA LEU A 367 -1.00 -18.32 27.00
C LEU A 367 -1.28 -18.81 25.57
N ALA A 368 -0.26 -19.13 24.78
CA ALA A 368 -0.46 -19.61 23.41
C ALA A 368 -1.04 -21.04 23.38
N ASN A 369 -0.69 -21.88 24.37
CA ASN A 369 -1.01 -23.32 24.34
C ASN A 369 -1.75 -23.81 25.61
N ILE A 370 -1.74 -23.04 26.70
CA ILE A 370 -2.38 -23.45 27.95
C ILE A 370 -3.90 -23.49 27.79
N LYS A 371 -4.56 -24.52 28.33
CA LYS A 371 -6.03 -24.57 28.40
C LYS A 371 -6.48 -24.26 29.82
N VAL A 372 -7.79 -24.05 29.96
CA VAL A 372 -8.43 -23.66 31.24
C VAL A 372 -8.04 -24.59 32.41
N PRO A 373 -7.98 -25.93 32.26
CA PRO A 373 -7.59 -26.82 33.36
C PRO A 373 -6.15 -26.61 33.83
N GLU A 374 -5.19 -26.50 32.91
CA GLU A 374 -3.77 -26.31 33.22
C GLU A 374 -3.51 -24.92 33.79
N LEU A 375 -4.26 -23.91 33.35
CA LEU A 375 -4.19 -22.56 33.92
C LEU A 375 -4.56 -22.56 35.41
N LYS A 376 -5.58 -23.31 35.81
CA LYS A 376 -5.93 -23.45 37.24
C LYS A 376 -4.84 -24.16 38.05
N GLN A 377 -4.06 -25.04 37.42
CA GLN A 377 -2.92 -25.69 38.07
C GLN A 377 -1.75 -24.73 38.23
N ALA A 378 -1.54 -23.82 37.27
CA ALA A 378 -0.45 -22.84 37.30
C ALA A 378 -0.49 -21.86 38.48
N PHE A 379 -1.68 -21.62 39.06
CA PHE A 379 -1.89 -20.70 40.19
C PHE A 379 -2.00 -21.39 41.56
N LYS A 380 -1.78 -22.71 41.61
CA LYS A 380 -1.63 -23.47 42.87
C LYS A 380 -0.16 -23.56 43.23
#